data_AF-A0A7X8DTF2-F1
#
_entry.id   AF-A0A7X8DTF2-F1
#
_cell.length_a   1.000
_cell.length_b   1.000
_cell.length_c   1.000
_cell.angle_alpha   90.00
_cell.angle_beta   90.00
_cell.angle_gamma   90.00
#
_symmetry.space_group_name_H-M   'P 1'
#
loop_
_entity.id
_entity.type
_entity.pdbx_description
1 polymer ?
#
loop_
_entity_poly.entity_id
_entity_poly.type
_entity_poly.pdbx_seq_one_letter_code
_entity_poly.pdbx_strand_id
1 'polypeptide(L)'
;MNYSSENGTITASIKNDEKVPEGTEVTFTAQANEGYTFDYWAVKNENDELISKSTEMPFKTIVNENIKVEAVIFEGNAENPTFDYVRKEVENFKDNYIWSYGKTVDQAYAEINVKIDELKENLKLDSKEIFISTVKYNNNGYVEVHIVSAIEGKNERIMIYSSECLKAIKAINAINALKLTWDTDMSTTIKNYENNEELQNIVKKYKDEGLDIILVHDELIIYYVVQNDSKYVKTGRYITNAVGGPEFELFEKTLQEEIMAKDIIWTPDLTVDELKKKIRNETKDIILNANKQLREMNSKYRFQLDFRVNYYNNTRIVETLYVGIKIENSADQRAQYIPIANPKLNELIGESKNAD
;
A
#
# COMPACT_ATOMS: atom_id res chain seq x y z
N MET A 1 30.44 -18.65 -3.73
CA MET A 1 29.08 -18.26 -4.16
C MET A 1 28.14 -19.35 -3.66
N ASN A 2 27.01 -18.95 -3.11
CA ASN A 2 26.07 -19.89 -2.50
C ASN A 2 24.72 -19.82 -3.18
N TYR A 3 23.99 -20.93 -3.23
CA TYR A 3 22.62 -20.94 -3.69
C TYR A 3 21.74 -21.90 -2.88
N SER A 4 20.45 -21.56 -2.79
CA SER A 4 19.49 -22.34 -2.01
C SER A 4 18.08 -22.23 -2.55
N SER A 5 17.30 -23.29 -2.41
CA SER A 5 15.87 -23.32 -2.67
C SER A 5 15.18 -24.06 -1.54
N GLU A 6 14.09 -23.49 -1.05
CA GLU A 6 13.12 -24.23 -0.25
C GLU A 6 12.06 -24.79 -1.20
N ASN A 7 11.57 -26.01 -0.97
CA ASN A 7 10.50 -26.63 -1.77
C ASN A 7 10.79 -26.79 -3.27
N GLY A 8 12.07 -26.93 -3.62
CA GLY A 8 12.51 -27.23 -4.97
C GLY A 8 13.99 -27.52 -5.04
N THR A 9 14.49 -27.71 -6.25
CA THR A 9 15.90 -27.96 -6.53
C THR A 9 16.46 -26.94 -7.49
N ILE A 10 17.68 -26.47 -7.25
CA ILE A 10 18.44 -25.62 -8.16
C ILE A 10 19.46 -26.46 -8.92
N THR A 11 19.54 -26.26 -10.23
CA THR A 11 20.68 -26.69 -11.05
C THR A 11 21.45 -25.45 -11.50
N ALA A 12 22.75 -25.41 -11.19
CA ALA A 12 23.64 -24.30 -11.52
C ALA A 12 24.83 -24.76 -12.34
N SER A 13 25.46 -23.84 -13.09
CA SER A 13 26.69 -24.12 -13.85
C SER A 13 27.95 -24.28 -12.97
N ILE A 14 27.81 -24.07 -11.65
CA ILE A 14 28.85 -24.23 -10.64
C ILE A 14 28.31 -25.05 -9.45
N LYS A 15 29.20 -25.60 -8.63
CA LYS A 15 28.81 -26.26 -7.38
C LYS A 15 28.45 -25.23 -6.32
N ASN A 16 27.59 -25.63 -5.38
CA ASN A 16 27.29 -24.81 -4.22
C ASN A 16 28.57 -24.63 -3.38
N ASP A 17 28.73 -23.48 -2.75
CA ASP A 17 29.94 -23.04 -2.03
C ASP A 17 31.23 -22.96 -2.88
N GLU A 18 31.13 -23.06 -4.22
CA GLU A 18 32.29 -22.92 -5.09
C GLU A 18 32.80 -21.47 -5.13
N LYS A 19 34.13 -21.31 -5.08
CA LYS A 19 34.81 -20.03 -5.30
C LYS A 19 35.10 -19.87 -6.78
N VAL A 20 34.54 -18.84 -7.39
CA VAL A 20 34.75 -18.51 -8.80
C VAL A 20 35.52 -17.18 -8.92
N PRO A 21 36.33 -16.97 -9.97
CA PRO A 21 36.93 -15.67 -10.24
C PRO A 21 35.89 -14.57 -10.41
N GLU A 22 36.27 -13.35 -10.02
CA GLU A 22 35.48 -12.15 -10.31
C GLU A 22 35.22 -12.03 -11.82
N GLY A 23 34.01 -11.62 -12.19
CA GLY A 23 33.57 -11.51 -13.58
C GLY A 23 33.08 -12.82 -14.21
N THR A 24 33.01 -13.93 -13.46
CA THR A 24 32.47 -15.20 -13.96
C THR A 24 30.95 -15.11 -14.15
N GLU A 25 30.45 -15.45 -15.34
CA GLU A 25 29.01 -15.64 -15.58
C GLU A 25 28.56 -17.01 -15.08
N VAL A 26 27.49 -17.04 -14.29
CA VAL A 26 26.90 -18.26 -13.73
C VAL A 26 25.43 -18.34 -14.14
N THR A 27 25.00 -19.54 -14.56
CA THR A 27 23.63 -19.81 -14.98
C THR A 27 22.91 -20.70 -13.97
N PHE A 28 21.66 -20.35 -13.65
CA PHE A 28 20.79 -21.04 -12.71
C PHE A 28 19.48 -21.48 -13.37
N THR A 29 19.00 -22.65 -12.98
CA THR A 29 17.64 -23.14 -13.25
C THR A 29 17.06 -23.67 -11.95
N ALA A 30 15.75 -23.52 -11.76
CA ALA A 30 15.04 -24.09 -10.63
C ALA A 30 13.92 -25.01 -11.12
N GLN A 31 13.70 -26.07 -10.37
CA GLN A 31 12.55 -26.94 -10.51
C GLN A 31 11.84 -26.96 -9.15
N ALA A 32 10.60 -26.48 -9.12
CA ALA A 32 9.76 -26.57 -7.94
C ALA A 32 9.32 -28.03 -7.71
N ASN A 33 9.16 -28.40 -6.44
CA ASN A 33 8.57 -29.68 -6.07
C ASN A 33 7.09 -29.74 -6.49
N GLU A 34 6.52 -30.95 -6.53
CA GLU A 34 5.09 -31.13 -6.76
C GLU A 34 4.27 -30.32 -5.74
N GLY A 35 3.25 -29.60 -6.23
CA GLY A 35 2.44 -28.70 -5.41
C GLY A 35 3.02 -27.29 -5.22
N TYR A 36 4.19 -26.97 -5.77
CA TYR A 36 4.85 -25.67 -5.60
C TYR A 36 5.11 -24.97 -6.94
N THR A 37 5.29 -23.66 -6.89
CA THR A 37 5.57 -22.82 -8.06
C THR A 37 6.79 -21.94 -7.82
N PHE A 38 7.69 -21.89 -8.80
CA PHE A 38 8.80 -20.95 -8.81
C PHE A 38 8.27 -19.52 -8.96
N ASP A 39 8.75 -18.62 -8.09
CA ASP A 39 8.42 -17.21 -8.15
C ASP A 39 9.45 -16.40 -8.93
N TYR A 40 10.60 -16.21 -8.29
CA TYR A 40 11.70 -15.39 -8.78
C TYR A 40 13.01 -15.83 -8.09
N TRP A 41 14.13 -15.37 -8.65
CA TRP A 41 15.46 -15.45 -8.07
C TRP A 41 15.73 -14.22 -7.20
N ALA A 42 16.12 -14.42 -5.94
CA ALA A 42 16.64 -13.35 -5.08
C ALA A 42 18.17 -13.43 -5.05
N VAL A 43 18.85 -12.37 -5.47
CA VAL A 43 20.30 -12.26 -5.32
C VAL A 43 20.58 -11.41 -4.09
N LYS A 44 21.36 -11.94 -3.14
CA LYS A 44 21.71 -11.30 -1.88
C LYS A 44 23.22 -11.19 -1.71
N ASN A 45 23.67 -10.21 -0.93
CA ASN A 45 25.07 -10.11 -0.51
C ASN A 45 25.35 -11.02 0.71
N GLU A 46 26.57 -10.98 1.24
CA GLU A 46 26.98 -11.76 2.42
C GLU A 46 26.22 -11.39 3.71
N ASN A 47 25.61 -10.20 3.77
CA ASN A 47 24.81 -9.75 4.90
C ASN A 47 23.31 -10.12 4.74
N ASP A 48 22.99 -11.01 3.80
CA ASP A 48 21.61 -11.39 3.40
C ASP A 48 20.76 -10.20 2.89
N GLU A 49 21.36 -9.08 2.52
CA GLU A 49 20.66 -7.94 1.93
C GLU A 49 20.36 -8.21 0.46
N LEU A 50 19.13 -7.92 0.04
CA LEU A 50 18.67 -8.12 -1.34
C LEU A 50 19.35 -7.12 -2.30
N ILE A 51 20.14 -7.62 -3.24
CA ILE A 51 20.78 -6.85 -4.31
C ILE A 51 19.86 -6.73 -5.53
N SER A 52 19.26 -7.84 -5.96
CA SER A 52 18.39 -7.86 -7.14
C SER A 52 17.38 -9.02 -7.14
N LYS A 53 16.34 -8.89 -7.97
CA LYS A 53 15.36 -9.95 -8.27
C LYS A 53 15.29 -10.20 -9.77
N SER A 54 15.05 -11.44 -10.18
CA SER A 54 14.79 -11.81 -11.58
C SER A 54 13.76 -12.93 -11.69
N THR A 55 12.85 -12.86 -12.65
CA THR A 55 11.92 -13.96 -12.98
C THR A 55 12.41 -14.81 -14.14
N GLU A 56 13.59 -14.53 -14.69
CA GLU A 56 14.14 -15.24 -15.85
C GLU A 56 14.46 -16.71 -15.54
N MET A 57 14.20 -17.57 -16.51
CA MET A 57 14.50 -19.00 -16.46
C MET A 57 15.01 -19.45 -17.84
N PRO A 58 16.31 -19.82 -18.00
CA PRO A 58 17.37 -19.80 -16.98
C PRO A 58 17.76 -18.37 -16.57
N PHE A 59 18.16 -18.20 -15.31
CA PHE A 59 18.70 -16.94 -14.80
C PHE A 59 20.21 -16.89 -14.94
N LYS A 60 20.75 -15.76 -15.42
CA LYS A 60 22.19 -15.54 -15.59
C LYS A 60 22.64 -14.33 -14.78
N THR A 61 23.77 -14.46 -14.09
CA THR A 61 24.38 -13.35 -13.35
C THR A 61 25.90 -13.40 -13.43
N ILE A 62 26.54 -12.24 -13.37
CA ILE A 62 27.99 -12.11 -13.27
C ILE A 62 28.37 -11.98 -11.79
N VAL A 63 29.32 -12.80 -11.34
CA VAL A 63 29.80 -12.78 -9.95
C VAL A 63 30.93 -11.76 -9.83
N ASN A 64 30.60 -10.58 -9.29
CA ASN A 64 31.58 -9.52 -9.03
C ASN A 64 31.97 -9.43 -7.54
N GLU A 65 31.19 -10.07 -6.68
CA GLU A 65 31.41 -10.14 -5.25
C GLU A 65 30.80 -11.43 -4.69
N ASN A 66 30.97 -11.67 -3.40
CA ASN A 66 30.35 -12.82 -2.76
C ASN A 66 28.84 -12.61 -2.67
N ILE A 67 28.10 -13.45 -3.38
CA ILE A 67 26.64 -13.42 -3.44
C ILE A 67 26.02 -14.77 -3.11
N LYS A 68 24.76 -14.70 -2.67
CA LYS A 68 23.85 -15.81 -2.45
C LYS A 68 22.67 -15.70 -3.41
N VAL A 69 22.37 -16.76 -4.15
CA VAL A 69 21.24 -16.82 -5.08
C VAL A 69 20.17 -17.76 -4.52
N GLU A 70 19.01 -17.23 -4.21
CA GLU A 70 17.89 -18.01 -3.69
C GLU A 70 16.81 -18.16 -4.76
N ALA A 71 16.35 -19.38 -5.03
CA ALA A 71 15.10 -19.58 -5.76
C ALA A 71 13.94 -19.44 -4.77
N VAL A 72 13.14 -18.40 -4.94
CA VAL A 72 11.93 -18.19 -4.15
C VAL A 72 10.83 -19.02 -4.78
N ILE A 73 10.32 -19.99 -4.04
CA ILE A 73 9.31 -20.96 -4.46
C ILE A 73 8.22 -20.97 -3.40
N PHE A 74 6.97 -20.84 -3.83
CA PHE A 74 5.82 -20.79 -2.92
C PHE A 74 4.87 -21.97 -3.18
N GLU A 75 4.08 -22.30 -2.17
CA GLU A 75 3.09 -23.36 -2.23
C GLU A 75 1.94 -22.98 -3.16
N GLY A 76 1.51 -23.92 -4.00
CA GLY A 76 0.42 -23.78 -4.95
C GLY A 76 0.85 -23.93 -6.40
N ASN A 77 -0.04 -24.47 -7.21
CA ASN A 77 0.13 -24.60 -8.66
C ASN A 77 -1.24 -24.65 -9.36
N ALA A 78 -1.25 -24.83 -10.69
CA ALA A 78 -2.50 -24.87 -11.47
C ALA A 78 -3.45 -26.03 -11.11
N GLU A 79 -2.92 -27.12 -10.55
CA GLU A 79 -3.74 -28.27 -10.15
C GLU A 79 -4.31 -28.12 -8.73
N ASN A 80 -3.53 -27.50 -7.83
CA ASN A 80 -3.88 -27.19 -6.44
C ASN A 80 -3.57 -25.70 -6.17
N PRO A 81 -4.45 -24.78 -6.59
CA PRO A 81 -4.20 -23.34 -6.49
C PRO A 81 -4.35 -22.86 -5.05
N THR A 82 -3.30 -22.23 -4.53
CA THR A 82 -3.34 -21.43 -3.29
C THR A 82 -3.66 -19.97 -3.60
N PHE A 83 -3.96 -19.17 -2.57
CA PHE A 83 -4.12 -17.73 -2.71
C PHE A 83 -2.93 -17.07 -3.40
N ASP A 84 -1.70 -17.40 -3.00
CA ASP A 84 -0.50 -16.77 -3.54
C ASP A 84 -0.30 -17.13 -5.02
N TYR A 85 -0.66 -18.35 -5.42
CA TYR A 85 -0.66 -18.77 -6.82
C TYR A 85 -1.68 -17.99 -7.65
N VAL A 86 -2.92 -17.91 -7.17
CA VAL A 86 -3.99 -17.17 -7.84
C VAL A 86 -3.65 -15.68 -7.95
N ARG A 87 -3.12 -15.08 -6.88
CA ARG A 87 -2.63 -13.69 -6.88
C ARG A 87 -1.60 -13.48 -7.98
N LYS A 88 -0.59 -14.35 -8.06
CA LYS A 88 0.45 -14.29 -9.09
C LYS A 88 -0.14 -14.39 -10.51
N GLU A 89 -1.09 -15.28 -10.74
CA GLU A 89 -1.72 -15.40 -12.07
C GLU A 89 -2.52 -14.14 -12.44
N VAL A 90 -3.19 -13.50 -11.48
CA VAL A 90 -3.87 -12.21 -11.70
C VAL A 90 -2.85 -11.07 -11.94
N GLU A 91 -1.71 -11.06 -11.25
CA GLU A 91 -0.62 -10.12 -11.51
C GLU A 91 -0.03 -10.30 -12.90
N ASN A 92 0.24 -11.55 -13.30
CA ASN A 92 0.68 -11.90 -14.65
C ASN A 92 -0.32 -11.42 -15.70
N PHE A 93 -1.62 -11.63 -15.48
CA PHE A 93 -2.66 -11.10 -16.36
C PHE A 93 -2.61 -9.57 -16.43
N LYS A 94 -2.58 -8.88 -15.29
CA LYS A 94 -2.50 -7.42 -15.20
C LYS A 94 -1.31 -6.87 -15.99
N ASP A 95 -0.14 -7.48 -15.85
CA ASP A 95 1.10 -7.00 -16.48
C ASP A 95 1.11 -7.22 -18.00
N ASN A 96 0.34 -8.20 -18.49
CA ASN A 96 0.18 -8.47 -19.92
C ASN A 96 -1.07 -7.81 -20.54
N TYR A 97 -2.02 -7.33 -19.73
CA TYR A 97 -3.23 -6.68 -20.23
C TYR A 97 -2.97 -5.22 -20.62
N ILE A 98 -3.22 -4.90 -21.89
CA ILE A 98 -3.09 -3.53 -22.40
C ILE A 98 -4.47 -2.87 -22.46
N TRP A 99 -4.75 -2.00 -21.50
CA TRP A 99 -5.87 -1.07 -21.58
C TRP A 99 -5.50 0.10 -22.51
N SER A 100 -5.78 -0.06 -23.81
CA SER A 100 -5.48 0.97 -24.81
C SER A 100 -6.32 2.25 -24.64
N TYR A 101 -5.70 3.39 -24.96
CA TYR A 101 -6.38 4.68 -25.02
C TYR A 101 -7.59 4.62 -25.97
N GLY A 102 -8.70 5.24 -25.57
CA GLY A 102 -9.96 5.19 -26.32
C GLY A 102 -10.99 4.18 -25.81
N LYS A 103 -10.59 3.30 -24.89
CA LYS A 103 -11.47 2.32 -24.27
C LYS A 103 -12.06 2.86 -22.96
N THR A 104 -13.37 2.82 -22.86
CA THR A 104 -14.09 3.21 -21.62
C THR A 104 -13.87 2.18 -20.51
N VAL A 105 -14.15 2.58 -19.26
CA VAL A 105 -14.07 1.67 -18.10
C VAL A 105 -15.01 0.47 -18.26
N ASP A 106 -16.21 0.67 -18.82
CA ASP A 106 -17.17 -0.43 -19.03
C ASP A 106 -16.66 -1.46 -20.04
N GLN A 107 -16.03 -1.01 -21.12
CA GLN A 107 -15.45 -1.89 -22.14
C GLN A 107 -14.27 -2.68 -21.59
N ALA A 108 -13.35 -2.02 -20.88
CA ALA A 108 -12.23 -2.71 -20.26
C ALA A 108 -12.69 -3.68 -19.18
N TYR A 109 -13.66 -3.30 -18.35
CA TYR A 109 -14.29 -4.16 -17.36
C TYR A 109 -14.89 -5.42 -17.98
N ALA A 110 -15.59 -5.30 -19.10
CA ALA A 110 -16.17 -6.46 -19.79
C ALA A 110 -15.08 -7.44 -20.27
N GLU A 111 -14.01 -6.94 -20.86
CA GLU A 111 -12.87 -7.77 -21.30
C GLU A 111 -12.13 -8.43 -20.14
N ILE A 112 -11.84 -7.65 -19.09
CA ILE A 112 -11.18 -8.14 -17.88
C ILE A 112 -12.02 -9.22 -17.22
N ASN A 113 -13.35 -9.05 -17.14
CA ASN A 113 -14.23 -10.08 -16.60
C ASN A 113 -14.12 -11.40 -17.33
N VAL A 114 -14.20 -11.38 -18.66
CA VAL A 114 -14.09 -12.59 -19.47
C VAL A 114 -12.76 -13.30 -19.18
N LYS A 115 -11.65 -12.55 -19.07
CA LYS A 115 -10.33 -13.11 -18.78
C LYS A 115 -10.21 -13.68 -17.37
N ILE A 116 -10.82 -13.02 -16.38
CA ILE A 116 -10.84 -13.49 -15.00
C ILE A 116 -11.74 -14.72 -14.86
N ASP A 117 -12.85 -14.80 -15.60
CA ASP A 117 -13.71 -15.99 -15.61
C ASP A 117 -13.01 -17.18 -16.30
N GLU A 118 -12.33 -16.95 -17.42
CA GLU A 118 -11.45 -17.95 -18.05
C GLU A 118 -10.36 -18.44 -17.07
N LEU A 119 -9.75 -17.54 -16.29
CA LEU A 119 -8.74 -17.90 -15.29
C LEU A 119 -9.34 -18.81 -14.20
N LYS A 120 -10.52 -18.47 -13.66
CA LYS A 120 -11.21 -19.29 -12.65
C LYS A 120 -11.49 -20.71 -13.17
N GLU A 121 -11.95 -20.81 -14.41
CA GLU A 121 -12.25 -22.09 -15.06
C GLU A 121 -10.97 -22.92 -15.26
N ASN A 122 -9.90 -22.31 -15.77
CA ASN A 122 -8.63 -22.98 -16.01
C ASN A 122 -7.99 -23.50 -14.71
N LEU A 123 -8.11 -22.74 -13.62
CA LEU A 123 -7.63 -23.11 -12.29
C LEU A 123 -8.62 -23.98 -11.51
N LYS A 124 -9.81 -24.25 -12.05
CA LYS A 124 -10.87 -25.06 -11.42
C LYS A 124 -11.19 -24.61 -9.99
N LEU A 125 -11.23 -23.30 -9.76
CA LEU A 125 -11.38 -22.73 -8.42
C LEU A 125 -12.73 -23.11 -7.79
N ASP A 126 -12.71 -23.60 -6.56
CA ASP A 126 -13.91 -23.63 -5.72
C ASP A 126 -14.11 -22.24 -5.09
N SER A 127 -15.18 -21.56 -5.50
CA SER A 127 -15.59 -20.25 -4.97
C SER A 127 -15.81 -20.20 -3.46
N LYS A 128 -15.96 -21.34 -2.78
CA LYS A 128 -16.05 -21.44 -1.31
C LYS A 128 -14.68 -21.40 -0.62
N GLU A 129 -13.63 -21.76 -1.35
CA GLU A 129 -12.25 -21.77 -0.86
C GLU A 129 -11.56 -20.47 -1.26
N ILE A 130 -11.49 -20.21 -2.57
CA ILE A 130 -10.92 -19.00 -3.17
C ILE A 130 -11.95 -18.32 -4.04
N PHE A 131 -12.35 -17.12 -3.63
CA PHE A 131 -13.28 -16.28 -4.34
C PHE A 131 -12.55 -15.17 -5.10
N ILE A 132 -12.84 -15.03 -6.39
CA ILE A 132 -12.36 -13.92 -7.22
C ILE A 132 -13.55 -13.14 -7.77
N SER A 133 -13.53 -11.82 -7.63
CA SER A 133 -14.50 -10.92 -8.23
C SER A 133 -13.84 -9.72 -8.88
N THR A 134 -14.57 -9.01 -9.73
CA THR A 134 -14.10 -7.77 -10.35
C THR A 134 -15.05 -6.62 -10.04
N VAL A 135 -14.49 -5.44 -9.81
CA VAL A 135 -15.24 -4.21 -9.54
C VAL A 135 -14.67 -3.08 -10.38
N LYS A 136 -15.53 -2.36 -11.09
CA LYS A 136 -15.11 -1.19 -11.88
C LYS A 136 -15.22 0.10 -11.07
N TYR A 137 -14.25 0.98 -11.25
CA TYR A 137 -14.22 2.30 -10.62
C TYR A 137 -14.23 3.39 -11.69
N ASN A 138 -15.44 3.73 -12.15
CA ASN A 138 -15.64 4.64 -13.28
C ASN A 138 -15.05 6.04 -13.07
N ASN A 139 -15.02 6.53 -11.82
CA ASN A 139 -14.48 7.85 -11.47
C ASN A 139 -12.97 7.84 -11.19
N ASN A 140 -12.33 6.68 -11.24
CA ASN A 140 -10.91 6.53 -10.93
C ASN A 140 -10.14 5.79 -12.04
N GLY A 141 -10.82 5.28 -13.06
CA GLY A 141 -10.20 4.79 -14.29
C GLY A 141 -9.43 3.49 -14.12
N TYR A 142 -9.89 2.62 -13.22
CA TYR A 142 -9.34 1.29 -13.02
C TYR A 142 -10.43 0.24 -12.81
N VAL A 143 -10.05 -1.01 -12.99
CA VAL A 143 -10.80 -2.20 -12.59
C VAL A 143 -10.01 -2.90 -11.51
N GLU A 144 -10.69 -3.22 -10.42
CA GLU A 144 -10.13 -3.97 -9.30
C GLU A 144 -10.50 -5.45 -9.46
N VAL A 145 -9.51 -6.32 -9.28
CA VAL A 145 -9.72 -7.76 -9.10
C VAL A 145 -9.52 -8.06 -7.62
N HIS A 146 -10.58 -8.54 -6.97
CA HIS A 146 -10.59 -8.85 -5.55
C HIS A 146 -10.46 -10.37 -5.37
N ILE A 147 -9.44 -10.80 -4.63
CA ILE A 147 -9.13 -12.19 -4.34
C ILE A 147 -9.30 -12.41 -2.83
N VAL A 148 -10.04 -13.43 -2.44
CA VAL A 148 -10.26 -13.81 -1.04
C VAL A 148 -10.08 -15.31 -0.90
N SER A 149 -9.23 -15.74 0.02
CA SER A 149 -9.15 -17.14 0.44
C SER A 149 -9.78 -17.28 1.82
N ALA A 150 -10.91 -17.99 1.90
CA ALA A 150 -11.59 -18.25 3.16
C ALA A 150 -10.82 -19.24 4.03
N ILE A 151 -10.07 -20.15 3.41
CA ILE A 151 -9.25 -21.15 4.10
C ILE A 151 -7.99 -20.52 4.67
N GLU A 152 -7.29 -19.69 3.88
CA GLU A 152 -6.03 -19.07 4.31
C GLU A 152 -6.26 -17.76 5.09
N GLY A 153 -7.49 -17.23 5.13
CA GLY A 153 -7.80 -15.95 5.75
C GLY A 153 -7.15 -14.75 5.06
N LYS A 154 -6.80 -14.89 3.78
CA LYS A 154 -6.11 -13.86 2.98
C LYS A 154 -7.08 -13.10 2.08
N ASN A 155 -6.78 -11.83 1.85
CA ASN A 155 -7.61 -10.92 1.06
C ASN A 155 -6.73 -9.86 0.40
N GLU A 156 -6.81 -9.74 -0.93
CA GLU A 156 -6.03 -8.76 -1.69
C GLU A 156 -6.78 -8.22 -2.90
N ARG A 157 -6.40 -7.00 -3.30
CA ARG A 157 -7.00 -6.25 -4.39
C ARG A 157 -5.93 -5.84 -5.39
N ILE A 158 -6.09 -6.26 -6.63
CA ILE A 158 -5.17 -5.94 -7.72
C ILE A 158 -5.85 -4.94 -8.65
N MET A 159 -5.28 -3.74 -8.76
CA MET A 159 -5.80 -2.70 -9.64
C MET A 159 -5.19 -2.79 -11.04
N ILE A 160 -6.06 -2.90 -12.05
CA ILE A 160 -5.73 -2.81 -13.46
C ILE A 160 -6.11 -1.40 -13.94
N TYR A 161 -5.09 -0.56 -14.14
CA TYR A 161 -5.26 0.84 -14.47
C TYR A 161 -5.41 1.09 -15.97
N SER A 162 -6.23 2.09 -16.33
CA SER A 162 -6.26 2.63 -17.69
C SER A 162 -4.92 3.28 -18.08
N SER A 163 -4.70 3.45 -19.39
CA SER A 163 -3.51 4.15 -19.90
C SER A 163 -3.38 5.57 -19.34
N GLU A 164 -4.51 6.26 -19.13
CA GLU A 164 -4.58 7.60 -18.57
C GLU A 164 -4.12 7.63 -17.11
N CYS A 165 -4.59 6.68 -16.30
CA CYS A 165 -4.17 6.50 -14.91
C CYS A 165 -2.67 6.15 -14.81
N LEU A 166 -2.17 5.27 -15.68
CA LEU A 166 -0.75 4.90 -15.69
C LEU A 166 0.16 6.10 -15.97
N LYS A 167 -0.26 7.04 -16.83
CA LYS A 167 0.49 8.29 -17.04
C LYS A 167 0.49 9.17 -15.79
N ALA A 168 -0.66 9.32 -15.12
CA ALA A 168 -0.74 10.07 -13.86
C ALA A 168 0.17 9.47 -12.77
N ILE A 169 0.16 8.14 -12.62
CA ILE A 169 1.03 7.41 -11.69
C ILE A 169 2.52 7.65 -12.02
N LYS A 170 2.90 7.62 -13.29
CA LYS A 170 4.30 7.92 -13.71
C LYS A 170 4.72 9.34 -13.32
N ALA A 171 3.84 10.33 -13.47
CA ALA A 171 4.11 11.70 -13.06
C ALA A 171 4.30 11.83 -11.55
N ILE A 172 3.41 11.24 -10.76
CA ILE A 172 3.51 11.22 -9.29
C ILE A 172 4.81 10.56 -8.83
N ASN A 173 5.17 9.40 -9.40
CA ASN A 173 6.39 8.69 -9.04
C ASN A 173 7.65 9.51 -9.37
N ALA A 174 7.65 10.21 -10.51
CA ALA A 174 8.76 11.08 -10.87
C ALA A 174 8.92 12.27 -9.90
N ILE A 175 7.83 12.89 -9.48
CA ILE A 175 7.87 13.98 -8.48
C ILE A 175 8.30 13.45 -7.11
N ASN A 176 7.73 12.33 -6.66
CA ASN A 176 8.06 11.71 -5.37
C ASN A 176 9.55 11.29 -5.29
N ALA A 177 10.15 10.89 -6.43
CA ALA A 177 11.56 10.51 -6.48
C ALA A 177 12.51 11.66 -6.11
N LEU A 178 12.08 12.92 -6.24
CA LEU A 178 12.85 14.09 -5.82
C LEU A 178 12.98 14.22 -4.30
N LYS A 179 12.15 13.50 -3.53
CA LYS A 179 12.13 13.54 -2.05
C LYS A 179 12.09 14.97 -1.53
N LEU A 180 11.15 15.76 -2.07
CA LEU A 180 10.99 17.16 -1.71
C LEU A 180 10.76 17.30 -0.19
N THR A 181 11.31 18.36 0.39
CA THR A 181 11.24 18.63 1.82
C THR A 181 10.53 19.94 2.10
N TRP A 182 10.15 20.13 3.37
CA TRP A 182 9.68 21.40 3.89
C TRP A 182 10.89 22.26 4.28
N ASP A 183 10.85 23.55 3.94
CA ASP A 183 11.90 24.50 4.31
C ASP A 183 11.53 25.20 5.64
N THR A 184 11.91 26.44 5.83
CA THR A 184 11.66 27.25 7.02
C THR A 184 10.17 27.57 7.21
N ASP A 185 9.45 27.82 6.13
CA ASP A 185 8.01 28.11 6.13
C ASP A 185 7.36 27.71 4.79
N MET A 186 6.02 27.68 4.76
CA MET A 186 5.25 27.31 3.58
C MET A 186 5.57 28.19 2.36
N SER A 187 5.67 29.52 2.55
CA SER A 187 5.91 30.45 1.43
C SER A 187 7.30 30.27 0.84
N THR A 188 8.31 30.08 1.70
CA THR A 188 9.67 29.77 1.27
C THR A 188 9.74 28.40 0.58
N THR A 189 9.06 27.39 1.11
CA THR A 189 8.98 26.05 0.51
C THR A 189 8.37 26.10 -0.89
N ILE A 190 7.26 26.82 -1.08
CA ILE A 190 6.62 26.99 -2.40
C ILE A 190 7.57 27.68 -3.38
N LYS A 191 8.23 28.77 -2.98
CA LYS A 191 9.23 29.45 -3.83
C LYS A 191 10.38 28.52 -4.21
N ASN A 192 10.84 27.68 -3.29
CA ASN A 192 11.88 26.70 -3.59
C ASN A 192 11.40 25.67 -4.61
N TYR A 193 10.14 25.24 -4.54
CA TYR A 193 9.57 24.33 -5.54
C TYR A 193 9.43 25.00 -6.90
N GLU A 194 9.00 26.26 -6.94
CA GLU A 194 8.92 27.07 -8.17
C GLU A 194 10.30 27.28 -8.82
N ASN A 195 11.35 27.43 -8.02
CA ASN A 195 12.73 27.62 -8.49
C ASN A 195 13.50 26.30 -8.73
N ASN A 196 12.94 25.14 -8.35
CA ASN A 196 13.59 23.85 -8.54
C ASN A 196 13.50 23.43 -10.01
N GLU A 197 14.59 23.58 -10.75
CA GLU A 197 14.63 23.28 -12.20
C GLU A 197 14.25 21.84 -12.53
N GLU A 198 14.66 20.87 -11.73
CA GLU A 198 14.35 19.44 -11.97
C GLU A 198 12.85 19.18 -11.81
N LEU A 199 12.24 19.70 -10.73
CA LEU A 199 10.81 19.63 -10.50
C LEU A 199 10.03 20.32 -11.62
N GLN A 200 10.42 21.53 -12.00
CA GLN A 200 9.74 22.27 -13.06
C GLN A 200 9.85 21.57 -14.41
N ASN A 201 10.98 20.94 -14.72
CA ASN A 201 11.15 20.14 -15.93
C ASN A 201 10.23 18.91 -15.93
N ILE A 202 10.11 18.20 -14.80
CA ILE A 202 9.18 17.07 -14.65
C ILE A 202 7.73 17.54 -14.83
N VAL A 203 7.32 18.59 -14.12
CA VAL A 203 5.95 19.14 -14.20
C VAL A 203 5.62 19.58 -15.62
N LYS A 204 6.53 20.33 -16.27
CA LYS A 204 6.36 20.80 -17.65
C LYS A 204 6.22 19.64 -18.62
N LYS A 205 7.13 18.65 -18.57
CA LYS A 205 7.06 17.46 -19.42
C LYS A 205 5.69 16.81 -19.39
N TYR A 206 5.17 16.54 -18.19
CA TYR A 206 3.89 15.84 -18.06
C TYR A 206 2.67 16.72 -18.39
N LYS A 207 2.74 18.04 -18.16
CA LYS A 207 1.74 18.99 -18.68
C LYS A 207 1.70 19.00 -20.21
N ASP A 208 2.87 18.98 -20.86
CA ASP A 208 2.97 18.89 -22.32
C ASP A 208 2.44 17.55 -22.86
N GLU A 209 2.49 16.48 -22.06
CA GLU A 209 1.84 15.18 -22.33
C GLU A 209 0.32 15.16 -22.07
N GLY A 210 -0.25 16.29 -21.62
CA GLY A 210 -1.69 16.51 -21.45
C GLY A 210 -2.22 16.29 -20.02
N LEU A 211 -1.36 16.15 -19.01
CA LEU A 211 -1.79 15.99 -17.63
C LEU A 211 -2.13 17.34 -17.00
N ASP A 212 -3.21 17.37 -16.22
CA ASP A 212 -3.48 18.48 -15.32
C ASP A 212 -2.72 18.25 -14.00
N ILE A 213 -1.82 19.18 -13.68
CA ILE A 213 -0.93 19.09 -12.52
C ILE A 213 -1.00 20.39 -11.73
N ILE A 214 -1.48 20.27 -10.50
CA ILE A 214 -1.78 21.39 -9.62
C ILE A 214 -1.01 21.22 -8.31
N LEU A 215 -0.24 22.24 -7.93
CA LEU A 215 0.32 22.34 -6.59
C LEU A 215 -0.80 22.73 -5.63
N VAL A 216 -1.06 21.88 -4.64
CA VAL A 216 -2.08 22.10 -3.60
C VAL A 216 -1.38 22.19 -2.26
N HIS A 217 -1.80 23.16 -1.45
CA HIS A 217 -1.23 23.34 -0.14
C HIS A 217 -2.24 23.94 0.83
N ASP A 218 -2.00 23.71 2.11
CA ASP A 218 -2.52 24.48 3.22
C ASP A 218 -1.33 24.89 4.11
N GLU A 219 -1.61 25.50 5.26
CA GLU A 219 -0.56 25.96 6.19
C GLU A 219 0.24 24.82 6.85
N LEU A 220 -0.14 23.55 6.65
CA LEU A 220 0.46 22.37 7.27
C LEU A 220 1.13 21.44 6.25
N ILE A 221 0.60 21.35 5.02
CA ILE A 221 1.06 20.40 4.01
C ILE A 221 1.10 21.00 2.60
N ILE A 222 2.01 20.48 1.78
CA ILE A 222 2.13 20.75 0.35
C ILE A 222 2.16 19.43 -0.42
N TYR A 223 1.44 19.32 -1.52
CA TYR A 223 1.46 18.16 -2.41
C TYR A 223 1.00 18.53 -3.82
N TYR A 224 1.31 17.70 -4.82
CA TYR A 224 0.77 17.84 -6.16
C TYR A 224 -0.45 16.93 -6.33
N VAL A 225 -1.47 17.45 -7.01
CA VAL A 225 -2.59 16.68 -7.56
C VAL A 225 -2.36 16.53 -9.05
N VAL A 226 -2.48 15.30 -9.54
CA VAL A 226 -2.40 14.96 -10.96
C VAL A 226 -3.71 14.34 -11.41
N GLN A 227 -4.27 14.86 -12.50
CA GLN A 227 -5.44 14.33 -13.19
C GLN A 227 -5.15 14.15 -14.67
N ASN A 228 -5.81 13.17 -15.29
CA ASN A 228 -5.67 12.91 -16.73
C ASN A 228 -7.00 12.45 -17.31
N ASP A 229 -8.06 13.15 -16.95
CA ASP A 229 -9.41 12.86 -17.44
C ASP A 229 -9.45 12.98 -18.98
N SER A 230 -9.97 11.94 -19.61
CA SER A 230 -10.27 11.94 -21.05
C SER A 230 -11.78 11.92 -21.28
N LYS A 231 -12.20 11.96 -22.54
CA LYS A 231 -13.61 11.70 -22.89
C LYS A 231 -14.04 10.24 -22.67
N TYR A 232 -13.08 9.33 -22.43
CA TYR A 232 -13.31 7.90 -22.26
C TYR A 232 -13.24 7.45 -20.81
N VAL A 233 -12.35 8.06 -20.03
CA VAL A 233 -12.02 7.65 -18.67
C VAL A 233 -11.90 8.86 -17.75
N LYS A 234 -12.50 8.77 -16.57
CA LYS A 234 -12.23 9.65 -15.43
C LYS A 234 -11.19 9.01 -14.54
N THR A 235 -10.08 9.70 -14.28
CA THR A 235 -8.95 9.15 -13.52
C THR A 235 -9.05 9.45 -12.04
N GLY A 236 -9.88 10.41 -11.66
CA GLY A 236 -9.91 10.94 -10.30
C GLY A 236 -8.63 11.72 -10.00
N ARG A 237 -8.32 11.87 -8.71
CA ARG A 237 -7.17 12.65 -8.22
C ARG A 237 -6.06 11.70 -7.76
N TYR A 238 -4.93 11.75 -8.43
CA TYR A 238 -3.69 11.15 -7.93
C TYR A 238 -2.92 12.21 -7.16
N ILE A 239 -2.33 11.85 -6.03
CA ILE A 239 -1.62 12.79 -5.15
C ILE A 239 -0.20 12.33 -4.90
N THR A 240 0.75 13.26 -4.80
CA THR A 240 2.11 12.97 -4.34
C THR A 240 2.09 12.68 -2.85
N ASN A 241 3.23 12.21 -2.33
CA ASN A 241 3.45 12.23 -0.89
C ASN A 241 3.30 13.67 -0.41
N ALA A 242 2.53 13.85 0.67
CA ALA A 242 2.39 15.16 1.29
C ALA A 242 3.68 15.51 2.03
N VAL A 243 4.18 16.71 1.77
CA VAL A 243 5.32 17.28 2.49
C VAL A 243 4.74 18.16 3.59
N GLY A 244 4.94 17.77 4.84
CA GLY A 244 4.42 18.46 6.00
C GLY A 244 5.41 19.41 6.64
N GLY A 245 4.91 20.51 7.18
CA GLY A 245 5.69 21.40 8.04
C GLY A 245 5.92 20.84 9.45
N PRO A 246 6.69 21.53 10.29
CA PRO A 246 7.06 21.07 11.62
C PRO A 246 5.85 20.68 12.49
N GLU A 247 4.75 21.43 12.39
CA GLU A 247 3.53 21.09 13.14
C GLU A 247 2.82 19.85 12.62
N PHE A 248 2.87 19.61 11.31
CA PHE A 248 2.30 18.40 10.72
C PHE A 248 3.17 17.18 11.04
N GLU A 249 4.50 17.30 10.96
CA GLU A 249 5.41 16.23 11.36
C GLU A 249 5.24 15.87 12.84
N LEU A 250 5.11 16.87 13.71
CA LEU A 250 4.81 16.64 15.12
C LEU A 250 3.44 15.99 15.32
N PHE A 251 2.43 16.36 14.52
CA PHE A 251 1.11 15.74 14.54
C PHE A 251 1.17 14.26 14.17
N GLU A 252 1.82 13.92 13.05
CA GLU A 252 2.01 12.53 12.62
C GLU A 252 2.77 11.74 13.67
N LYS A 253 3.91 12.24 14.14
CA LYS A 253 4.72 11.60 15.18
C LYS A 253 3.92 11.32 16.45
N THR A 254 3.18 12.32 16.94
CA THR A 254 2.43 12.18 18.20
C THR A 254 1.40 11.05 18.11
N LEU A 255 0.72 10.92 16.97
CA LEU A 255 -0.25 9.84 16.78
C LEU A 255 0.43 8.50 16.47
N GLN A 256 1.26 8.48 15.43
CA GLN A 256 1.79 7.26 14.80
C GLN A 256 2.91 6.61 15.61
N GLU A 257 3.71 7.38 16.35
CA GLU A 257 4.81 6.86 17.14
C GLU A 257 4.47 6.82 18.63
N GLU A 258 3.87 7.88 19.18
CA GLU A 258 3.72 8.01 20.64
C GLU A 258 2.41 7.39 21.16
N ILE A 259 1.26 7.69 20.54
CA ILE A 259 -0.03 7.11 20.95
C ILE A 259 -0.13 5.64 20.55
N MET A 260 0.21 5.29 19.30
CA MET A 260 0.18 3.89 18.84
C MET A 260 1.04 2.98 19.73
N ALA A 261 2.21 3.45 20.17
CA ALA A 261 3.10 2.67 21.05
C ALA A 261 2.53 2.38 22.44
N LYS A 262 1.40 2.99 22.82
CA LYS A 262 0.67 2.61 24.05
C LYS A 262 -0.05 1.27 23.91
N ASP A 263 -0.23 0.76 22.69
CA ASP A 263 -0.87 -0.53 22.41
C ASP A 263 -2.20 -0.69 23.17
N ILE A 264 -3.07 0.32 23.05
CA ILE A 264 -4.28 0.38 23.86
C ILE A 264 -5.32 -0.60 23.32
N ILE A 265 -5.59 -1.62 24.11
CA ILE A 265 -6.59 -2.65 23.81
C ILE A 265 -7.90 -2.39 24.57
N TRP A 266 -9.03 -2.57 23.89
CA TRP A 266 -10.35 -2.63 24.51
C TRP A 266 -10.57 -4.03 25.09
N THR A 267 -10.56 -4.15 26.42
CA THR A 267 -10.85 -5.40 27.11
C THR A 267 -12.37 -5.58 27.33
N PRO A 268 -12.90 -6.82 27.35
CA PRO A 268 -14.35 -7.06 27.38
C PRO A 268 -15.10 -6.53 28.61
N ASP A 269 -14.38 -6.20 29.68
CA ASP A 269 -14.88 -5.65 30.93
C ASP A 269 -15.08 -4.12 30.91
N LEU A 270 -14.47 -3.41 29.95
CA LEU A 270 -14.55 -1.96 29.87
C LEU A 270 -15.76 -1.49 29.07
N THR A 271 -16.51 -0.55 29.64
CA THR A 271 -17.44 0.30 28.87
C THR A 271 -16.67 1.29 27.98
N VAL A 272 -17.34 1.87 26.99
CA VAL A 272 -16.76 2.90 26.12
C VAL A 272 -16.26 4.10 26.91
N ASP A 273 -16.98 4.54 27.94
CA ASP A 273 -16.58 5.71 28.73
C ASP A 273 -15.40 5.43 29.65
N GLU A 274 -15.31 4.22 30.21
CA GLU A 274 -14.14 3.77 30.96
C GLU A 274 -12.91 3.67 30.06
N LEU A 275 -13.07 3.11 28.85
CA LEU A 275 -11.99 3.05 27.87
C LEU A 275 -11.53 4.45 27.45
N LYS A 276 -12.44 5.38 27.14
CA LYS A 276 -12.09 6.79 26.85
C LYS A 276 -11.34 7.44 28.02
N LYS A 277 -11.74 7.16 29.26
CA LYS A 277 -11.07 7.68 30.46
C LYS A 277 -9.66 7.09 30.62
N LYS A 278 -9.51 5.78 30.41
CA LYS A 278 -8.20 5.09 30.39
C LYS A 278 -7.28 5.73 29.36
N ILE A 279 -7.73 5.85 28.11
CA ILE A 279 -6.97 6.46 27.02
C ILE A 279 -6.54 7.90 27.35
N ARG A 280 -7.46 8.73 27.88
CA ARG A 280 -7.14 10.10 28.29
C ARG A 280 -6.03 10.15 29.34
N ASN A 281 -6.02 9.22 30.28
CA ASN A 281 -5.01 9.19 31.33
C ASN A 281 -3.65 8.74 30.76
N GLU A 282 -3.63 7.69 29.94
CA GLU A 282 -2.40 7.11 29.39
C GLU A 282 -1.72 7.99 28.33
N THR A 283 -2.49 8.84 27.64
CA THR A 283 -1.98 9.75 26.59
C THR A 283 -1.85 11.19 27.06
N LYS A 284 -2.15 11.50 28.33
CA LYS A 284 -2.14 12.87 28.87
C LYS A 284 -0.80 13.58 28.65
N ASP A 285 0.29 12.94 29.03
CA ASP A 285 1.63 13.55 28.97
C ASP A 285 2.14 13.68 27.54
N ILE A 286 1.75 12.75 26.66
CA ILE A 286 2.01 12.83 25.21
C ILE A 286 1.41 14.11 24.64
N ILE A 287 0.10 14.32 24.85
CA ILE A 287 -0.61 15.51 24.36
C ILE A 287 -0.07 16.78 25.00
N LEU A 288 0.28 16.76 26.30
CA LEU A 288 0.85 17.92 26.97
C LEU A 288 2.22 18.30 26.39
N ASN A 289 3.08 17.30 26.14
CA ASN A 289 4.41 17.48 25.58
C ASN A 289 4.36 17.96 24.12
N ALA A 290 3.51 17.36 23.28
CA ALA A 290 3.33 17.82 21.90
C ALA A 290 2.85 19.27 21.85
N ASN A 291 1.87 19.64 22.69
CA ASN A 291 1.42 21.03 22.78
C ASN A 291 2.50 21.98 23.34
N LYS A 292 3.45 21.49 24.14
CA LYS A 292 4.59 22.28 24.60
C LYS A 292 5.53 22.56 23.43
N GLN A 293 5.84 21.55 22.62
CA GLN A 293 6.66 21.71 21.42
C GLN A 293 6.01 22.68 20.42
N LEU A 294 4.68 22.60 20.21
CA LEU A 294 3.96 23.59 19.38
C LEU A 294 4.13 25.03 19.88
N ARG A 295 4.10 25.25 21.21
CA ARG A 295 4.35 26.58 21.79
C ARG A 295 5.79 27.04 21.59
N GLU A 296 6.75 26.13 21.71
CA GLU A 296 8.17 26.41 21.46
C GLU A 296 8.43 26.79 19.99
N MET A 297 7.61 26.29 19.06
CA MET A 297 7.59 26.65 17.64
C MET A 297 6.81 27.96 17.34
N ASN A 298 6.25 28.63 18.35
CA ASN A 298 5.30 29.75 18.19
C ASN A 298 4.08 29.40 17.31
N SER A 299 3.66 28.13 17.32
CA SER A 299 2.53 27.69 16.53
C SER A 299 1.20 28.20 17.08
N LYS A 300 0.27 28.50 16.17
CA LYS A 300 -1.13 28.82 16.51
C LYS A 300 -2.00 27.59 16.77
N TYR A 301 -1.49 26.40 16.45
CA TYR A 301 -2.22 25.15 16.55
C TYR A 301 -2.18 24.57 17.95
N ARG A 302 -3.14 23.70 18.22
CA ARG A 302 -3.19 22.92 19.44
C ARG A 302 -3.67 21.52 19.13
N PHE A 303 -3.02 20.52 19.72
CA PHE A 303 -3.46 19.14 19.65
C PHE A 303 -4.45 18.83 20.76
N GLN A 304 -5.57 18.26 20.37
CA GLN A 304 -6.60 17.78 21.28
C GLN A 304 -6.86 16.29 21.01
N LEU A 305 -6.96 15.51 22.08
CA LEU A 305 -7.43 14.14 21.99
C LEU A 305 -8.92 14.14 21.60
N ASP A 306 -9.26 13.41 20.54
CA ASP A 306 -10.61 13.31 20.01
C ASP A 306 -11.07 11.85 19.96
N PHE A 307 -12.39 11.64 20.05
CA PHE A 307 -13.00 10.31 20.01
C PHE A 307 -14.18 10.26 19.06
N ARG A 308 -14.21 9.23 18.21
CA ARG A 308 -15.40 8.90 17.40
C ARG A 308 -15.88 7.49 17.74
N VAL A 309 -17.19 7.30 17.76
CA VAL A 309 -17.80 5.99 18.01
C VAL A 309 -18.51 5.57 16.75
N ASN A 310 -18.16 4.41 16.22
CA ASN A 310 -18.90 3.77 15.15
C ASN A 310 -19.85 2.71 15.71
N TYR A 311 -21.06 2.66 15.17
CA TYR A 311 -22.11 1.76 15.62
C TYR A 311 -22.47 0.78 14.52
N TYR A 312 -22.68 -0.48 14.91
CA TYR A 312 -23.05 -1.54 13.99
C TYR A 312 -24.44 -1.27 13.37
N ASN A 313 -24.56 -1.21 12.04
CA ASN A 313 -25.83 -1.12 11.30
C ASN A 313 -26.85 -0.11 11.86
N ASN A 314 -26.40 1.08 12.27
CA ASN A 314 -27.23 2.12 12.92
C ASN A 314 -27.95 1.65 14.20
N THR A 315 -27.47 0.60 14.85
CA THR A 315 -27.94 0.15 16.17
C THR A 315 -27.24 0.96 17.28
N ARG A 316 -27.50 0.61 18.55
CA ARG A 316 -26.73 1.13 19.71
C ARG A 316 -25.52 0.28 20.08
N ILE A 317 -25.24 -0.79 19.33
CA ILE A 317 -24.09 -1.65 19.56
C ILE A 317 -22.86 -0.95 19.01
N VAL A 318 -21.90 -0.67 19.88
CA VAL A 318 -20.65 -0.04 19.48
C VAL A 318 -19.78 -1.07 18.77
N GLU A 319 -19.40 -0.77 17.54
CA GLU A 319 -18.54 -1.62 16.72
C GLU A 319 -17.07 -1.29 16.96
N THR A 320 -16.73 0.00 16.98
CA THR A 320 -15.35 0.47 17.09
C THR A 320 -15.32 1.82 17.79
N LEU A 321 -14.39 1.97 18.74
CA LEU A 321 -13.99 3.27 19.26
C LEU A 321 -12.77 3.74 18.48
N TYR A 322 -12.87 4.92 17.87
CA TYR A 322 -11.74 5.59 17.24
C TYR A 322 -11.15 6.60 18.22
N VAL A 323 -9.87 6.44 18.54
CA VAL A 323 -9.07 7.44 19.27
C VAL A 323 -8.23 8.22 18.29
N GLY A 324 -8.20 9.54 18.42
CA GLY A 324 -7.46 10.37 17.49
C GLY A 324 -6.87 11.62 18.11
N ILE A 325 -6.08 12.32 17.30
CA ILE A 325 -5.64 13.68 17.58
C ILE A 325 -6.32 14.60 16.57
N LYS A 326 -6.80 15.73 17.05
CA LYS A 326 -7.34 16.84 16.27
C LYS A 326 -6.42 18.05 16.40
N ILE A 327 -6.14 18.71 15.28
CA ILE A 327 -5.44 20.00 15.23
C ILE A 327 -6.49 21.12 15.29
N GLU A 328 -6.65 21.71 16.47
CA GLU A 328 -7.48 22.91 16.64
C GLU A 328 -6.87 24.10 15.89
N ASN A 329 -7.72 25.04 15.46
CA ASN A 329 -7.38 26.24 14.68
C ASN A 329 -6.84 25.98 13.26
N SER A 330 -6.85 24.73 12.78
CA SER A 330 -6.71 24.43 11.35
C SER A 330 -8.04 24.71 10.63
N ALA A 331 -7.97 25.21 9.39
CA ALA A 331 -9.16 25.56 8.60
C ALA A 331 -10.16 24.40 8.47
N ASP A 332 -9.66 23.16 8.40
CA ASP A 332 -10.46 21.95 8.21
C ASP A 332 -10.61 21.10 9.49
N GLN A 333 -10.15 21.60 10.64
CA GLN A 333 -10.15 20.83 11.90
C GLN A 333 -9.55 19.43 11.73
N ARG A 334 -8.39 19.38 11.07
CA ARG A 334 -7.70 18.15 10.67
C ARG A 334 -7.59 17.19 11.85
N ALA A 335 -8.00 15.95 11.64
CA ALA A 335 -7.93 14.91 12.66
C ALA A 335 -7.59 13.56 12.03
N GLN A 336 -6.84 12.76 12.77
CA GLN A 336 -6.49 11.39 12.41
C GLN A 336 -6.85 10.46 13.56
N TYR A 337 -7.21 9.22 13.24
CA TYR A 337 -7.77 8.27 14.19
C TYR A 337 -7.18 6.87 14.03
N ILE A 338 -7.10 6.17 15.15
CA ILE A 338 -6.71 4.77 15.29
C ILE A 338 -7.97 4.00 15.72
N PRO A 339 -8.36 2.93 15.01
CA PRO A 339 -9.50 2.11 15.38
C PRO A 339 -9.16 1.17 16.54
N ILE A 340 -10.06 1.08 17.52
CA ILE A 340 -10.03 0.09 18.60
C ILE A 340 -11.33 -0.71 18.52
N ALA A 341 -11.23 -1.96 18.04
CA ALA A 341 -12.37 -2.84 17.81
C ALA A 341 -13.02 -3.28 19.14
N ASN A 342 -14.35 -3.39 19.17
CA ASN A 342 -15.07 -3.92 20.32
C ASN A 342 -14.89 -5.44 20.42
N PRO A 343 -14.31 -5.98 21.50
CA PRO A 343 -14.10 -7.42 21.65
C PRO A 343 -15.40 -8.22 21.79
N LYS A 344 -16.51 -7.57 22.18
CA LYS A 344 -17.82 -8.19 22.40
C LYS A 344 -18.79 -8.02 21.22
N LEU A 345 -18.33 -7.49 20.08
CA LEU A 345 -19.22 -7.14 18.97
C LEU A 345 -20.13 -8.30 18.54
N ASN A 346 -19.56 -9.48 18.31
CA ASN A 346 -20.31 -10.65 17.83
C ASN A 346 -21.30 -11.18 18.87
N GLU A 347 -20.93 -11.16 20.16
CA GLU A 347 -21.81 -11.53 21.28
C GLU A 347 -23.01 -10.59 21.33
N LEU A 348 -22.77 -9.27 21.33
CA LEU A 348 -23.82 -8.25 21.37
C LEU A 348 -24.75 -8.30 20.16
N ILE A 349 -24.22 -8.57 18.96
CA ILE A 349 -25.06 -8.78 17.77
C ILE A 349 -25.95 -10.02 17.96
N GLY A 350 -25.40 -11.12 18.48
CA GLY A 350 -26.16 -12.34 18.77
C GLY A 350 -27.28 -12.10 19.80
N GLU A 351 -26.97 -11.43 20.91
CA GLU A 351 -27.94 -11.07 21.93
C GLU A 351 -29.06 -10.17 21.37
N SER A 352 -28.71 -9.18 20.54
CA SER A 352 -29.71 -8.27 19.96
C SER A 352 -30.67 -8.94 18.99
N LYS A 353 -30.23 -10.01 18.30
CA LYS A 353 -31.11 -10.81 17.43
C LYS A 353 -32.07 -11.70 18.23
N ASN A 354 -31.74 -11.98 19.48
CA ASN A 354 -32.49 -12.85 20.39
C ASN A 354 -33.29 -12.07 21.44
N ALA A 355 -33.20 -10.73 21.44
CA ALA A 355 -33.97 -9.85 22.32
C ALA A 355 -35.31 -9.52 21.65
N ASP A 356 -36.38 -10.17 22.11
CA ASP A 356 -37.78 -9.91 21.73
C ASP A 356 -38.23 -8.47 22.00
#